data_AF-A0AAD3TI77-F1
#
_entry.id   AF-A0AAD3TI77-F1
#
_cell.length_a   1.000
_cell.length_b   1.000
_cell.length_c   1.000
_cell.angle_alpha   90.00
_cell.angle_beta   90.00
_cell.angle_gamma   90.00
#
_symmetry.space_group_name_H-M   'P 1'
#
loop_
_entity.id
_entity.type
_entity.pdbx_description
1 polymer ?
#
loop_
_entity_poly.entity_id
_entity_poly.type
_entity_poly.pdbx_seq_one_letter_code
_entity_poly.pdbx_strand_id
1 'polypeptide(L)'
;MLHCCRDDTKDVCRTWVAAAVKAVPVNCPNRKQAVVWYEVCMILYSNASFFSELDDYVSLFSWNVSSITNNVTGFTNVLGDTTNKIALMAAKVLGKRVPVG
;
A
#
# COMPACT_ATOMS: atom_id res chain seq x y z
N MET A 1 11.11 1.82 -8.40
CA MET A 1 11.27 0.74 -7.42
C MET A 1 10.07 -0.16 -7.59
N LEU A 2 10.30 -1.41 -7.96
CA LEU A 2 9.23 -2.41 -8.06
C LEU A 2 9.20 -3.16 -6.73
N HIS A 3 8.13 -2.99 -5.96
CA HIS A 3 7.94 -3.67 -4.70
C HIS A 3 6.78 -4.64 -4.87
N CYS A 4 7.05 -5.95 -4.75
CA CYS A 4 5.98 -6.93 -4.64
C CYS A 4 5.39 -6.79 -3.25
N CYS A 5 4.11 -6.42 -3.19
CA CYS A 5 3.42 -6.35 -1.92
C CYS A 5 2.87 -7.74 -1.62
N ARG A 6 3.03 -8.16 -0.36
CA ARG A 6 2.64 -9.48 0.20
C ARG A 6 3.73 -10.55 0.08
N ASP A 7 3.72 -11.49 1.03
CA ASP A 7 4.59 -12.68 1.17
C ASP A 7 4.45 -13.69 0.00
N ASP A 8 4.23 -13.19 -1.22
CA ASP A 8 4.16 -14.01 -2.41
C ASP A 8 5.52 -14.60 -2.75
N THR A 9 5.50 -15.79 -3.35
CA THR A 9 6.73 -16.43 -3.81
C THR A 9 7.46 -15.56 -4.83
N LYS A 10 8.79 -15.74 -4.92
CA LYS A 10 9.64 -14.97 -5.86
C LYS A 10 9.14 -15.04 -7.30
N ASP A 11 8.57 -16.17 -7.72
CA ASP A 11 8.09 -16.37 -9.10
C ASP A 11 6.79 -15.63 -9.39
N VAL A 12 5.86 -15.61 -8.43
CA VAL A 12 4.63 -14.81 -8.50
C VAL A 12 4.99 -13.33 -8.58
N CYS A 13 5.90 -12.88 -7.71
CA CYS A 13 6.41 -11.52 -7.72
C CYS A 13 7.02 -11.11 -9.07
N ARG A 14 7.91 -11.95 -9.64
CA ARG A 14 8.52 -11.68 -10.95
C ARG A 14 7.50 -11.54 -12.07
N THR A 15 6.48 -12.40 -12.07
CA THR A 15 5.41 -12.36 -13.07
C THR A 15 4.65 -11.02 -13.03
N TRP A 16 4.25 -10.59 -11.83
CA TRP A 16 3.52 -9.32 -11.66
C TRP A 16 4.36 -8.10 -12.03
N VAL A 17 5.63 -8.09 -11.60
CA VAL A 17 6.59 -7.04 -11.97
C VAL A 17 6.73 -6.94 -13.48
N ALA A 18 6.91 -8.07 -14.17
CA ALA A 18 7.06 -8.08 -15.62
C ALA A 18 5.80 -7.58 -16.36
N ALA A 19 4.61 -7.96 -15.89
CA ALA A 19 3.34 -7.51 -16.47
C ALA A 19 3.17 -5.99 -16.33
N ALA A 20 3.46 -5.46 -15.14
CA ALA A 20 3.29 -4.05 -14.87
C ALA A 20 4.30 -3.15 -15.59
N VAL A 21 5.57 -3.59 -15.72
CA VAL A 21 6.57 -2.87 -16.52
C VAL A 21 6.11 -2.70 -17.97
N LYS A 22 5.39 -3.69 -18.52
CA LYS A 22 4.78 -3.57 -19.86
C LYS A 22 3.56 -2.64 -19.88
N ALA A 23 2.77 -2.59 -18.80
CA ALA A 23 1.55 -1.79 -18.73
C ALA A 23 1.82 -0.28 -18.52
N VAL A 24 2.85 0.08 -17.74
CA VAL A 24 3.17 1.49 -17.43
C VAL A 24 3.30 2.38 -18.67
N PRO A 25 4.11 2.06 -19.70
CA PRO A 25 4.26 2.94 -20.86
C PRO A 25 2.97 3.04 -21.70
N VAL A 26 2.10 2.03 -21.64
CA VAL A 26 0.79 2.03 -22.33
C VAL A 26 -0.22 2.92 -21.60
N ASN A 27 -0.30 2.80 -20.28
CA ASN A 27 -1.28 3.53 -19.45
C ASN A 27 -0.82 4.95 -19.08
N CYS A 28 0.49 5.19 -19.06
CA CYS A 28 1.09 6.47 -18.68
C CYS A 28 2.10 6.95 -19.74
N PRO A 29 1.67 7.23 -20.98
CA PRO A 29 2.57 7.62 -22.06
C PRO A 29 3.29 8.94 -21.74
N ASN A 30 4.58 9.01 -22.05
CA ASN A 30 5.44 10.20 -21.87
C ASN A 30 5.53 10.74 -20.43
N ARG A 31 5.17 9.94 -19.42
CA ARG A 31 5.28 10.33 -18.02
C ARG A 31 6.65 9.98 -17.45
N LYS A 32 7.26 10.96 -16.78
CA LYS A 32 8.54 10.80 -16.08
C LYS A 32 8.39 10.16 -14.70
N GLN A 33 7.16 10.13 -14.17
CA GLN A 33 6.76 9.45 -12.95
C GLN A 33 5.39 8.80 -13.15
N ALA A 34 5.22 7.57 -12.65
CA ALA A 34 3.96 6.84 -12.70
C ALA A 34 3.83 5.93 -11.48
N VAL A 35 2.63 5.89 -10.90
CA VAL A 35 2.23 4.93 -9.87
C VAL A 35 1.15 4.04 -10.46
N VAL A 36 1.36 2.73 -10.42
CA VAL A 36 0.34 1.75 -10.79
C VAL A 36 0.01 0.89 -9.59
N TRP A 37 -1.27 0.81 -9.29
CA TRP A 37 -1.82 0.03 -8.19
C TRP A 37 -2.50 -1.22 -8.76
N TYR A 38 -2.00 -2.37 -8.35
CA TYR A 38 -2.69 -3.66 -8.42
C TYR A 38 -3.10 -4.06 -7.00
N GLU A 39 -4.15 -4.87 -6.86
CA GLU A 39 -4.61 -5.36 -5.54
C GLU A 39 -3.49 -6.04 -4.72
N VAL A 40 -2.48 -6.57 -5.42
CA VAL A 40 -1.33 -7.29 -4.84
C VAL A 40 -0.01 -6.55 -4.99
N CYS A 41 0.05 -5.37 -5.61
CA CYS A 41 1.33 -4.73 -5.91
C CYS A 41 1.21 -3.23 -6.16
N MET A 42 2.16 -2.45 -5.65
CA MET A 42 2.31 -1.04 -5.99
C MET A 42 3.63 -0.83 -6.72
N ILE A 43 3.56 -0.12 -7.86
CA ILE A 43 4.72 0.09 -8.72
C ILE A 43 4.91 1.57 -8.93
N LEU A 44 6.03 2.08 -8.41
CA LEU A 44 6.46 3.46 -8.59
C LEU A 44 7.65 3.51 -9.54
N TYR A 45 7.43 4.11 -10.71
CA TYR A 45 8.46 4.53 -11.64
C TYR A 45 8.67 6.03 -11.50
N SER A 46 9.92 6.48 -11.41
CA SER A 46 10.29 7.90 -11.48
C SER A 46 11.70 8.02 -12.03
N ASN A 47 11.97 9.09 -12.78
CA ASN A 47 13.30 9.49 -13.20
C ASN A 47 14.08 10.23 -12.11
N ALA A 48 13.42 10.66 -11.04
CA ALA A 48 14.03 11.22 -9.84
C ALA A 48 14.26 10.14 -8.77
N SER A 49 15.16 10.39 -7.83
CA SER A 49 15.28 9.57 -6.62
C SER A 49 14.09 9.84 -5.70
N PHE A 50 13.54 8.79 -5.09
CA PHE A 50 12.41 8.84 -4.14
C PHE A 50 12.64 7.84 -2.98
N PHE A 51 13.86 7.33 -2.82
CA PHE A 51 14.17 6.34 -1.80
C PHE A 51 14.14 6.99 -0.41
N SER A 52 13.39 6.40 0.52
CA SER A 52 13.19 6.90 1.89
C SER A 52 12.47 8.24 2.02
N GLU A 53 11.85 8.74 0.95
CA GLU A 53 10.94 9.89 1.01
C GLU A 53 9.49 9.39 1.08
N LEU A 54 8.76 9.84 2.09
CA LEU A 54 7.31 9.66 2.16
C LEU A 54 6.68 10.66 1.20
N ASP A 55 6.10 10.16 0.11
CA ASP A 55 5.30 10.97 -0.80
C ASP A 55 3.83 10.59 -0.62
N ASP A 56 3.08 11.43 0.10
CA ASP A 56 1.65 11.25 0.36
C ASP A 56 0.83 11.18 -0.94
N TYR A 57 1.36 11.72 -2.05
CA TYR A 57 0.73 11.66 -3.37
C TYR A 57 0.68 10.24 -3.95
N VAL A 58 1.49 9.32 -3.42
CA VAL A 58 1.54 7.91 -3.79
C VAL A 58 0.58 7.09 -2.90
N SER A 59 -0.59 7.63 -2.59
CA SER A 59 -1.63 6.93 -1.81
C SER A 59 -2.89 6.67 -2.63
N LEU A 60 -3.40 5.43 -2.60
CA LEU A 60 -4.71 5.09 -3.16
C LEU A 60 -5.69 4.84 -2.02
N PHE A 61 -6.72 5.68 -1.92
CA PHE A 61 -7.78 5.55 -0.92
C PHE A 61 -8.99 4.86 -1.54
N SER A 62 -9.50 3.85 -0.85
CA SER A 62 -10.77 3.22 -1.17
C SER A 62 -11.56 3.03 0.11
N TRP A 63 -12.85 3.35 0.07
CA TRP A 63 -13.76 3.22 1.21
C TRP A 63 -14.98 2.40 0.82
N ASN A 64 -15.50 1.64 1.78
CA ASN A 64 -16.80 1.01 1.62
C ASN A 64 -17.88 2.10 1.74
N VAL A 65 -18.77 2.18 0.76
CA VAL A 65 -19.89 3.16 0.74
C VAL A 65 -21.10 2.69 1.56
N SER A 66 -21.09 1.45 2.04
CA SER A 66 -22.18 0.86 2.82
C SER A 66 -22.06 1.21 4.30
N SER A 67 -23.19 1.54 4.91
CA SER A 67 -23.27 1.78 6.34
C SER A 67 -23.44 0.48 7.13
N ILE A 68 -22.78 0.40 8.27
CA ILE A 68 -22.99 -0.67 9.25
C ILE A 68 -24.10 -0.24 10.18
N THR A 69 -25.20 -0.99 10.21
CA THR A 69 -26.39 -0.63 10.99
C THR A 69 -26.59 -1.51 12.22
N ASN A 70 -26.15 -2.76 12.19
CA ASN A 70 -26.59 -3.77 13.16
C ASN A 70 -25.65 -3.91 14.37
N ASN A 71 -24.33 -3.74 14.16
CA ASN A 71 -23.33 -3.96 15.20
C ASN A 71 -22.19 -2.92 15.08
N VAL A 72 -22.57 -1.65 15.21
CA VAL A 72 -21.62 -0.52 15.11
C VAL A 72 -20.53 -0.63 16.17
N THR A 73 -20.90 -0.87 17.43
CA THR A 73 -19.94 -0.98 18.54
C THR A 73 -18.94 -2.13 18.34
N GLY A 74 -19.43 -3.31 17.93
CA GLY A 74 -18.56 -4.46 17.65
C GLY A 74 -17.59 -4.17 16.50
N PHE A 75 -18.06 -3.54 15.43
CA PHE A 75 -17.20 -3.13 14.33
C PHE A 75 -16.13 -2.12 14.78
N THR A 76 -16.52 -1.07 15.51
CA THR A 76 -15.59 -0.04 16.00
C THR A 76 -14.51 -0.63 16.92
N ASN A 77 -14.88 -1.58 17.79
CA ASN A 77 -13.90 -2.26 18.64
C ASN A 77 -12.89 -3.06 17.82
N VAL A 78 -13.36 -3.87 16.87
CA VAL A 78 -12.47 -4.66 15.99
C VAL A 78 -11.58 -3.75 15.15
N LEU A 79 -12.11 -2.63 14.65
CA LEU A 79 -11.36 -1.65 13.89
C LEU A 79 -10.25 -1.02 14.74
N GLY A 80 -10.56 -0.57 15.96
CA GLY A 80 -9.59 0.00 16.89
C GLY A 80 -8.48 -0.98 17.26
N ASP A 81 -8.86 -2.20 17.66
CA ASP A 81 -7.91 -3.25 18.04
C ASP A 81 -6.98 -3.63 16.90
N THR A 82 -7.53 -3.78 15.68
CA THR A 82 -6.76 -4.15 14.50
C THR A 82 -5.78 -3.03 14.11
N THR A 83 -6.25 -1.79 14.10
CA THR A 83 -5.43 -0.61 13.80
C THR A 83 -4.28 -0.47 14.80
N ASN A 84 -4.57 -0.64 16.10
CA ASN A 84 -3.55 -0.57 17.14
C ASN A 84 -2.51 -1.69 16.99
N LYS A 85 -2.93 -2.93 16.71
CA LYS A 85 -2.01 -4.05 16.44
C LYS A 85 -1.06 -3.74 15.28
N ILE A 86 -1.57 -3.19 14.18
CA ILE A 86 -0.76 -2.83 13.01
C ILE A 86 0.23 -1.71 13.36
N ALA A 87 -0.24 -0.67 14.07
CA ALA A 87 0.61 0.42 14.52
C ALA A 87 1.77 -0.08 15.41
N LEU A 88 1.48 -1.00 16.34
CA LEU A 88 2.50 -1.61 17.20
C LEU A 88 3.52 -2.45 16.41
N MET A 89 3.08 -3.22 15.41
CA MET A 89 3.98 -3.98 14.53
C MET A 89 4.91 -3.05 13.74
N ALA A 90 4.36 -1.98 13.15
CA ALA A 90 5.15 -0.99 12.42
C ALA A 90 6.17 -0.28 13.33
N ALA A 91 5.72 0.15 14.51
CA ALA A 91 6.58 0.82 15.47
C ALA A 91 7.72 -0.07 15.98
N LYS A 92 7.45 -1.38 16.15
CA LYS A 92 8.48 -2.38 16.47
C LYS A 92 9.56 -2.46 15.38
N VAL A 93 9.18 -2.48 14.11
CA VAL A 93 10.13 -2.48 12.98
C VAL A 93 10.95 -1.20 12.93
N LEU A 94 10.32 -0.05 13.21
CA LEU A 94 10.96 1.26 13.18
C LEU A 94 11.72 1.63 14.46
N GLY A 95 11.64 0.81 15.52
CA GLY A 95 12.20 1.13 16.84
C GLY A 95 11.57 2.34 17.53
N LYS A 96 10.33 2.68 17.18
CA LYS A 96 9.58 3.83 17.74
C LYS A 96 8.55 3.36 18.78
N ARG A 97 8.15 4.24 19.71
CA ARG A 97 7.02 4.00 20.62
C ARG A 97 5.73 4.59 20.02
N VAL A 98 4.64 3.83 20.05
CA VAL A 98 3.31 4.32 19.66
C VAL A 98 2.67 4.99 20.88
N PRO A 99 2.19 6.24 20.77
CA PRO A 99 1.25 6.79 21.73
C PRO A 99 -0.08 6.06 21.55
N VAL A 100 -0.43 5.19 22.50
CA VAL A 100 -1.75 4.56 22.57
C VAL A 100 -2.70 5.59 23.19
N GLY A 101 -3.68 6.04 22.42
CA GLY A 101 -4.79 6.89 22.87
C GLY A 101 -6.01 6.05 23.17
#